data_AF-A0A7Y3K0S0-F1
#
_entry.id   AF-A0A7Y3K0S0-F1
#
_cell.length_a   1.000
_cell.length_b   1.000
_cell.length_c   1.000
_cell.angle_alpha   90.00
_cell.angle_beta   90.00
_cell.angle_gamma   90.00
#
_symmetry.space_group_name_H-M   'P 1'
#
loop_
_entity.id
_entity.type
_entity.pdbx_description
1 polymer ?
#
loop_
_entity_poly.entity_id
_entity_poly.type
_entity_poly.pdbx_seq_one_letter_code
_entity_poly.pdbx_strand_id
1 'polypeptide(L)'
;YDTGTPIMRPMFMEFPDDPSLADMTSQWMIGSGLMVAPILHHSSERSVYLPTGGWYKFQTTKLYSGPATRDVSPSLDEIPVYVRAGSIVPLGPVIQSTQDLPGGPLTVEVYPGGDAHFSLVEDDGTSYRYMRGIERTTTFTWNDKTRTLSWHRAGSYSGPNVFTHMNVVVYFSGGKQQKAATLGPTGQITFVPSAQ
;
A
#
# COMPACT_ATOMS: atom_id res chain seq x y z
N TYR A 1 2.11 -13.41 -10.60
CA TYR A 1 1.96 -14.47 -11.62
C TYR A 1 0.73 -14.18 -12.46
N ASP A 2 -0.44 -13.97 -11.84
CA ASP A 2 -1.73 -13.94 -12.55
C ASP A 2 -1.95 -12.75 -13.49
N THR A 3 -1.54 -11.54 -13.11
CA THR A 3 -1.87 -10.33 -13.90
C THR A 3 -0.81 -9.93 -14.92
N GLY A 4 0.40 -10.52 -14.84
CA GLY A 4 1.56 -10.13 -15.65
C GLY A 4 2.09 -8.71 -15.40
N THR A 5 1.48 -7.94 -14.49
CA THR A 5 1.88 -6.56 -14.20
C THR A 5 3.16 -6.55 -13.36
N PRO A 6 4.19 -5.76 -13.72
CA PRO A 6 5.43 -5.71 -12.95
C PRO A 6 5.21 -5.08 -11.57
N ILE A 7 6.08 -5.43 -10.62
CA ILE A 7 6.09 -4.87 -9.26
C ILE A 7 6.56 -3.42 -9.33
N MET A 8 7.74 -3.19 -9.90
CA MET A 8 8.29 -1.86 -10.17
C MET A 8 7.75 -1.39 -11.52
N ARG A 9 6.99 -0.29 -11.53
CA ARG A 9 6.32 0.24 -12.72
C ARG A 9 6.86 1.63 -13.04
N PRO A 10 7.32 1.89 -14.27
CA PRO A 10 7.71 3.24 -14.66
C PRO A 10 6.50 4.18 -14.61
N MET A 11 6.72 5.47 -14.38
CA MET A 11 5.62 6.43 -14.16
C MET A 11 4.64 6.49 -15.34
N PHE A 12 5.13 6.47 -16.59
CA PHE A 12 4.27 6.50 -17.78
C PHE A 12 3.30 5.31 -17.87
N MET A 13 3.61 4.17 -17.23
CA MET A 13 2.73 3.01 -17.23
C MET A 13 1.45 3.25 -16.41
N GLU A 14 1.57 3.99 -15.31
CA GLU A 14 0.43 4.33 -14.42
C GLU A 14 -0.27 5.63 -14.82
N PHE A 15 0.42 6.47 -15.59
CA PHE A 15 -0.02 7.81 -15.98
C PHE A 15 0.31 8.08 -17.47
N PRO A 16 -0.29 7.32 -18.40
CA PRO A 16 0.06 7.37 -19.83
C PRO A 16 -0.30 8.69 -20.50
N ASP A 17 -1.27 9.43 -19.95
CA ASP A 17 -1.76 10.70 -20.50
C ASP A 17 -0.88 11.90 -20.11
N ASP A 18 0.14 11.70 -19.28
CA ASP A 18 1.07 12.74 -18.85
C ASP A 18 2.42 12.60 -19.57
N PRO A 19 2.68 13.39 -20.63
CA PRO A 19 3.88 13.26 -21.44
C PRO A 19 5.16 13.61 -20.68
N SER A 20 5.07 14.33 -19.55
CA SER A 20 6.25 14.65 -18.73
C SER A 20 6.87 13.41 -18.08
N LEU A 21 6.13 12.30 -18.04
CA LEU A 21 6.53 11.05 -17.41
C LEU A 21 7.17 10.04 -18.36
N ALA A 22 7.15 10.31 -19.67
CA ALA A 22 7.61 9.38 -20.70
C ALA A 22 9.07 8.96 -20.50
N ASP A 23 9.93 9.93 -20.20
CA ASP A 23 11.37 9.73 -19.99
C ASP A 23 11.77 9.71 -18.50
N MET A 24 10.79 9.64 -17.58
CA MET A 24 11.06 9.71 -16.16
C MET A 24 11.69 8.40 -15.65
N THR A 25 12.92 8.51 -15.19
CA THR A 25 13.71 7.41 -14.60
C THR A 25 14.03 7.60 -13.13
N SER A 26 13.78 8.80 -12.57
CA SER A 26 14.19 9.19 -11.22
C SER A 26 13.14 8.91 -10.13
N GLN A 27 11.96 8.42 -10.51
CA GLN A 27 10.89 7.96 -9.63
C GLN A 27 10.07 6.87 -10.34
N TRP A 28 9.47 5.98 -9.57
CA TRP A 28 8.68 4.86 -10.09
C TRP A 28 7.60 4.46 -9.10
N MET A 29 6.66 3.63 -9.55
CA MET A 29 5.62 3.06 -8.72
C MET A 29 6.00 1.64 -8.26
N ILE A 30 5.63 1.27 -7.04
CA ILE A 30 5.60 -0.10 -6.53
C ILE A 30 4.14 -0.52 -6.43
N GLY A 31 3.73 -1.44 -7.30
CA GLY A 31 2.32 -1.65 -7.60
C GLY A 31 1.67 -0.35 -8.10
N SER A 32 0.37 -0.18 -7.86
CA SER A 32 -0.38 1.03 -8.24
C SER A 32 -0.48 2.07 -7.12
N GLY A 33 -0.02 1.74 -5.91
CA GLY A 33 -0.30 2.52 -4.69
C GLY A 33 0.88 3.32 -4.15
N LEU A 34 2.12 2.88 -4.34
CA LEU A 34 3.31 3.52 -3.75
C LEU A 34 4.18 4.14 -4.84
N MET A 35 4.59 5.39 -4.67
CA MET A 35 5.58 6.07 -5.50
C MET A 35 6.87 6.25 -4.70
N VAL A 36 7.99 5.84 -5.27
CA VAL A 36 9.32 5.93 -4.66
C VAL A 36 10.18 6.88 -5.46
N ALA A 37 10.86 7.79 -4.75
CA ALA A 37 11.67 8.83 -5.34
C ALA A 37 13.01 8.95 -4.58
N PRO A 38 14.00 8.06 -4.83
CA PRO A 38 15.28 8.01 -4.11
C PRO A 38 16.24 9.16 -4.45
N ILE A 39 17.13 9.54 -3.54
CA ILE A 39 18.18 10.52 -3.86
C ILE A 39 19.28 9.84 -4.69
N LEU A 40 19.50 10.29 -5.93
CA LEU A 40 20.42 9.65 -6.89
C LEU A 40 21.74 10.42 -7.09
N HIS A 41 21.90 11.58 -6.45
CA HIS A 41 23.05 12.46 -6.60
C HIS A 41 23.56 12.88 -5.22
N HIS A 42 24.79 13.43 -5.15
CA HIS A 42 25.40 13.92 -3.90
C HIS A 42 24.73 15.17 -3.29
N SER A 43 23.51 15.51 -3.72
CA SER A 43 22.69 16.59 -3.21
C SER A 43 21.76 16.05 -2.12
N SER A 44 21.57 16.80 -1.04
CA SER A 44 20.52 16.52 -0.05
C SER A 44 19.13 16.95 -0.52
N GLU A 45 19.04 17.61 -1.68
CA GLU A 45 17.79 18.12 -2.25
C GLU A 45 17.45 17.37 -3.54
N ARG A 46 16.16 17.08 -3.74
CA ARG A 46 15.63 16.63 -5.03
C ARG A 46 14.25 17.21 -5.31
N SER A 47 13.94 17.34 -6.59
CA SER A 47 12.56 17.53 -7.04
C SER A 47 11.85 16.17 -7.17
N VAL A 48 10.59 16.13 -6.74
CA VAL A 48 9.68 15.00 -6.89
C VAL A 48 8.44 15.49 -7.63
N TYR A 49 8.11 14.83 -8.74
CA TYR A 49 6.90 15.14 -9.48
C TYR A 49 5.75 14.28 -8.95
N LEU A 50 4.66 14.90 -8.52
CA LEU A 50 3.43 14.24 -8.11
C LEU A 50 2.43 14.37 -9.27
N PRO A 51 2.07 13.27 -9.97
CA PRO A 51 1.05 13.30 -11.02
C PRO A 51 -0.32 13.71 -10.50
N THR A 52 -1.27 13.95 -11.41
CA THR A 52 -2.67 14.27 -11.08
C THR A 52 -3.27 13.31 -10.05
N GLY A 53 -3.82 13.87 -8.97
CA GLY A 53 -4.45 13.12 -7.88
C GLY A 53 -3.94 13.50 -6.49
N GLY A 54 -4.34 12.74 -5.48
CA GLY A 54 -3.89 12.91 -4.10
C GLY A 54 -2.71 12.00 -3.76
N TRP A 55 -1.73 12.52 -3.04
CA TRP A 55 -0.50 11.82 -2.63
C TRP A 55 -0.17 12.07 -1.16
N TYR A 56 -0.23 11.04 -0.34
CA TYR A 56 0.18 11.09 1.05
C TYR A 56 1.69 10.91 1.15
N LYS A 57 2.40 11.69 1.96
CA LYS A 57 3.74 11.27 2.40
C LYS A 57 3.58 9.98 3.23
N PHE A 58 4.33 8.94 2.88
CA PHE A 58 4.21 7.61 3.47
C PHE A 58 4.22 7.66 5.01
N GLN A 59 3.30 6.92 5.62
CA GLN A 59 3.09 6.86 7.06
C GLN A 59 2.83 8.22 7.74
N THR A 60 2.29 9.20 7.02
CA THR A 60 1.84 10.47 7.58
C THR A 60 0.42 10.82 7.10
N THR A 61 -0.21 11.78 7.76
CA THR A 61 -1.50 12.34 7.31
C THR A 61 -1.33 13.48 6.30
N LYS A 62 -0.09 13.79 5.91
CA LYS A 62 0.22 14.91 5.03
C LYS A 62 -0.10 14.55 3.59
N LEU A 63 -1.22 15.09 3.10
CA LEU A 63 -1.70 14.93 1.74
C LEU A 63 -1.24 16.11 0.87
N TYR A 64 -0.79 15.79 -0.33
CA TYR A 64 -0.47 16.74 -1.40
C TYR A 64 -1.38 16.49 -2.60
N SER A 65 -1.74 17.56 -3.31
CA SER A 65 -2.44 17.47 -4.58
C SER A 65 -1.44 17.62 -5.73
N GLY A 66 -1.50 16.73 -6.71
CA GLY A 66 -0.86 16.88 -8.01
C GLY A 66 -1.87 17.31 -9.09
N PRO A 67 -1.41 17.70 -10.29
CA PRO A 67 -0.02 17.66 -10.73
C PRO A 67 0.83 18.75 -10.07
N ALA A 68 1.95 18.39 -9.47
CA ALA A 68 2.83 19.34 -8.79
C ALA A 68 4.26 18.81 -8.63
N THR A 69 5.25 19.67 -8.85
CA THR A 69 6.64 19.38 -8.47
C THR A 69 6.91 19.87 -7.05
N ARG A 70 7.59 19.05 -6.26
CA ARG A 70 7.96 19.34 -4.88
C ARG A 70 9.46 19.21 -4.71
N ASP A 71 10.11 20.29 -4.31
CA ASP A 71 11.48 20.22 -3.81
C ASP A 71 11.44 19.72 -2.36
N VAL A 72 12.23 18.69 -2.10
CA VAL A 72 12.33 18.03 -0.80
C VAL A 72 13.79 17.87 -0.41
N SER A 73 14.05 18.01 0.88
CA SER A 73 15.37 17.81 1.48
C SER A 73 15.27 16.72 2.55
N PRO A 74 15.14 15.43 2.17
CA PRO A 74 15.06 14.34 3.12
C PRO A 74 16.34 14.22 3.95
N SER A 75 16.24 13.67 5.16
CA SER A 75 17.43 13.29 5.94
C SER A 75 18.20 12.17 5.25
N LEU A 76 19.46 11.96 5.66
CA LEU A 76 20.33 10.96 5.04
C LEU A 76 19.78 9.53 5.09
N ASP A 77 18.96 9.23 6.10
CA ASP A 77 18.28 7.96 6.34
C ASP A 77 16.86 7.90 5.76
N GLU A 78 16.42 8.91 5.00
CA GLU A 78 15.07 8.99 4.43
C GLU A 78 15.09 8.88 2.90
N ILE A 79 14.24 8.01 2.38
CA ILE A 79 13.86 8.01 0.97
C ILE A 79 12.45 8.60 0.84
N PRO A 80 12.23 9.62 0.00
CA PRO A 80 10.89 10.10 -0.30
C PRO A 80 10.00 8.99 -0.88
N VAL A 81 8.94 8.67 -0.14
CA VAL A 81 7.89 7.72 -0.56
C VAL A 81 6.53 8.38 -0.38
N TYR A 82 5.68 8.23 -1.40
CA TYR A 82 4.33 8.76 -1.42
C TYR A 82 3.32 7.65 -1.70
N VAL A 83 2.16 7.72 -1.07
CA VAL A 83 1.06 6.78 -1.30
C VAL A 83 -0.06 7.48 -2.03
N ARG A 84 -0.52 6.91 -3.14
CA ARG A 84 -1.66 7.42 -3.89
C ARG A 84 -2.91 7.35 -3.00
N ALA A 85 -3.67 8.44 -2.95
CA ALA A 85 -4.99 8.46 -2.30
C ALA A 85 -5.90 7.38 -2.89
N GLY A 86 -6.69 6.72 -2.05
CA GLY A 86 -7.44 5.53 -2.44
C GLY A 86 -6.57 4.27 -2.54
N SER A 87 -5.60 4.11 -1.63
CA SER A 87 -4.76 2.90 -1.57
C SER A 87 -4.89 2.17 -0.24
N ILE A 88 -4.76 0.85 -0.30
CA ILE A 88 -4.57 -0.04 0.85
C ILE A 88 -3.16 -0.62 0.73
N VAL A 89 -2.36 -0.49 1.80
CA VAL A 89 -0.97 -0.97 1.87
C VAL A 89 -0.86 -1.93 3.05
N PRO A 90 -0.81 -3.25 2.80
CA PRO A 90 -0.51 -4.22 3.85
C PRO A 90 1.00 -4.29 4.11
N LEU A 91 1.38 -4.29 5.38
CA LEU A 91 2.76 -4.38 5.87
C LEU A 91 2.85 -5.56 6.83
N GLY A 92 3.78 -6.47 6.57
CA GLY A 92 4.13 -7.54 7.51
C GLY A 92 4.85 -6.98 8.76
N PRO A 93 4.92 -7.76 9.85
CA PRO A 93 5.68 -7.39 11.02
C PRO A 93 7.19 -7.45 10.75
N VAL A 94 7.98 -6.89 11.66
CA VAL A 94 9.44 -7.02 11.63
C VAL A 94 9.82 -8.46 11.94
N ILE A 95 10.41 -9.14 10.96
CA ILE A 95 10.89 -10.52 11.02
C ILE A 95 12.29 -10.61 10.41
N GLN A 96 13.04 -11.68 10.72
CA GLN A 96 14.40 -11.85 10.21
C GLN A 96 14.43 -12.66 8.90
N SER A 97 13.45 -13.55 8.72
CA SER A 97 13.30 -14.38 7.53
C SER A 97 11.83 -14.56 7.18
N THR A 98 11.50 -14.80 5.91
CA THR A 98 10.14 -15.16 5.48
C THR A 98 9.64 -16.46 6.12
N GLN A 99 10.54 -17.30 6.64
CA GLN A 99 10.19 -18.50 7.42
C GLN A 99 9.54 -18.17 8.77
N ASP A 100 9.75 -16.95 9.28
CA ASP A 100 9.18 -16.50 10.55
C ASP A 100 7.74 -15.96 10.40
N LEU A 101 7.19 -15.94 9.18
CA LEU A 101 5.82 -15.52 8.95
C LEU A 101 4.81 -16.40 9.73
N PRO A 102 3.69 -15.82 10.21
CA PRO A 102 3.33 -14.42 10.06
C PRO A 102 4.10 -13.51 11.01
N GLY A 103 4.80 -14.03 12.03
CA GLY A 103 5.69 -13.27 12.93
C GLY A 103 5.01 -12.20 13.80
N GLY A 104 3.68 -12.05 13.68
CA GLY A 104 2.90 -10.97 14.28
C GLY A 104 1.66 -10.63 13.44
N PRO A 105 0.91 -9.59 13.82
CA PRO A 105 -0.27 -9.16 13.07
C PRO A 105 0.12 -8.44 11.77
N LEU A 106 -0.73 -8.58 10.74
CA LEU A 106 -0.65 -7.77 9.53
C LEU A 106 -1.00 -6.32 9.86
N THR A 107 -0.20 -5.34 9.45
CA THR A 107 -0.65 -3.95 9.48
C THR A 107 -1.32 -3.61 8.16
N VAL A 108 -2.58 -3.20 8.17
CA VAL A 108 -3.32 -2.77 6.98
C VAL A 108 -3.46 -1.26 7.02
N GLU A 109 -2.62 -0.56 6.26
CA GLU A 109 -2.69 0.89 6.14
C GLU A 109 -3.67 1.29 5.04
N VAL A 110 -4.57 2.21 5.35
CA VAL A 110 -5.53 2.79 4.40
C VAL A 110 -5.25 4.27 4.25
N TYR A 111 -5.10 4.71 3.02
CA TYR A 111 -4.89 6.10 2.63
C TYR A 111 -6.15 6.61 1.89
N PRO A 112 -7.07 7.31 2.60
CA PRO A 112 -8.37 7.74 2.07
C PRO A 112 -8.29 8.69 0.86
N GLY A 113 -9.45 9.11 0.34
CA GLY A 113 -9.55 10.01 -0.81
C GLY A 113 -10.03 9.31 -2.09
N GLY A 114 -10.47 8.07 -1.96
CA GLY A 114 -11.09 7.25 -3.01
C GLY A 114 -11.34 5.84 -2.50
N ASP A 115 -12.29 5.13 -3.11
CA ASP A 115 -12.48 3.71 -2.83
C ASP A 115 -11.21 2.94 -3.23
N ALA A 116 -10.89 1.89 -2.47
CA ALA A 116 -9.62 1.17 -2.64
C ALA A 116 -9.82 -0.34 -2.50
N HIS A 117 -8.98 -1.10 -3.19
CA HIS A 117 -9.02 -2.57 -3.18
C HIS A 117 -7.59 -3.12 -3.15
N PHE A 118 -7.37 -4.19 -2.38
CA PHE A 118 -6.12 -4.92 -2.35
C PHE A 118 -6.36 -6.41 -2.10
N SER A 119 -5.73 -7.29 -2.85
CA SER A 119 -5.79 -8.74 -2.64
C SER A 119 -4.45 -9.24 -2.10
N LEU A 120 -4.45 -9.67 -0.84
CA LEU A 120 -3.32 -10.37 -0.22
C LEU A 120 -3.39 -11.85 -0.57
N VAL A 121 -2.38 -12.35 -1.27
CA VAL A 121 -2.23 -13.76 -1.62
C VAL A 121 -1.20 -14.41 -0.69
N GLU A 122 -1.56 -15.56 -0.13
CA GLU A 122 -0.76 -16.34 0.80
C GLU A 122 -0.71 -17.80 0.33
N ASP A 123 0.48 -18.37 0.21
CA ASP A 123 0.73 -19.78 -0.09
C ASP A 123 1.86 -20.33 0.80
N ASP A 124 2.42 -21.49 0.48
CA ASP A 124 3.52 -22.07 1.26
C ASP A 124 4.91 -21.47 0.99
N GLY A 125 5.01 -20.52 0.05
CA GLY A 125 6.22 -19.79 -0.31
C GLY A 125 7.36 -20.66 -0.87
N THR A 126 7.15 -21.96 -1.09
CA THR A 126 8.24 -22.92 -1.36
C THR A 126 7.93 -23.90 -2.48
N SER A 127 6.67 -24.27 -2.68
CA SER A 127 6.26 -25.30 -3.63
C SER A 127 5.46 -24.72 -4.80
N TYR A 128 5.24 -25.54 -5.83
CA TYR A 128 4.36 -25.20 -6.96
C TYR A 128 2.88 -25.48 -6.71
N ARG A 129 2.45 -25.64 -5.46
CA ARG A 129 1.04 -25.94 -5.15
C ARG A 129 0.09 -24.81 -5.52
N TYR A 130 0.57 -23.56 -5.56
CA TYR A 130 -0.20 -22.42 -6.07
C TYR A 130 -0.68 -22.63 -7.52
N MET A 131 0.09 -23.32 -8.37
CA MET A 131 -0.32 -23.64 -9.76
C MET A 131 -1.55 -24.55 -9.81
N ARG A 132 -1.89 -25.22 -8.70
CA ARG A 132 -3.10 -26.05 -8.54
C ARG A 132 -4.19 -25.33 -7.75
N GLY A 133 -4.08 -24.01 -7.57
CA GLY A 133 -5.03 -23.19 -6.80
C GLY A 133 -4.92 -23.36 -5.28
N ILE A 134 -3.85 -23.98 -4.78
CA ILE A 134 -3.62 -24.11 -3.34
C ILE A 134 -2.95 -22.83 -2.84
N GLU A 135 -3.78 -21.82 -2.71
CA GLU A 135 -3.46 -20.49 -2.18
C GLU A 135 -4.62 -20.02 -1.30
N ARG A 136 -4.41 -18.90 -0.63
CA ARG A 136 -5.42 -18.17 0.14
C ARG A 136 -5.35 -16.72 -0.31
N THR A 137 -6.50 -16.16 -0.65
CA THR A 137 -6.61 -14.75 -1.02
C THR A 137 -7.51 -14.04 -0.02
N THR A 138 -7.02 -12.97 0.59
CA THR A 138 -7.82 -12.05 1.40
C THR A 138 -7.95 -10.73 0.65
N THR A 139 -9.14 -10.46 0.13
CA THR A 139 -9.43 -9.20 -0.57
C THR A 139 -9.95 -8.18 0.44
N PHE A 140 -9.21 -7.09 0.59
CA PHE A 140 -9.59 -5.90 1.35
C PHE A 140 -10.26 -4.88 0.44
N THR A 141 -11.34 -4.28 0.91
CA THR A 141 -12.08 -3.21 0.23
C THR A 141 -12.29 -2.05 1.17
N TRP A 142 -11.86 -0.87 0.78
CA TRP A 142 -12.16 0.39 1.44
C TRP A 142 -13.27 1.12 0.69
N ASN A 143 -14.35 1.43 1.41
CA ASN A 143 -15.35 2.38 0.96
C ASN A 143 -15.07 3.73 1.63
N ASP A 144 -14.71 4.74 0.83
CA ASP A 144 -14.28 6.04 1.35
C ASP A 144 -15.44 6.84 1.93
N LYS A 145 -16.61 6.72 1.30
CA LYS A 145 -17.84 7.42 1.71
C LYS A 145 -18.33 6.93 3.08
N THR A 146 -18.39 5.62 3.29
CA THR A 146 -18.83 5.04 4.57
C THR A 146 -17.69 4.88 5.56
N ARG A 147 -16.44 5.10 5.13
CA ARG A 147 -15.22 4.91 5.91
C ARG A 147 -15.11 3.50 6.49
N THR A 148 -15.41 2.52 5.65
CA THR A 148 -15.46 1.11 6.05
C THR A 148 -14.40 0.33 5.29
N LEU A 149 -13.54 -0.34 6.05
CA LEU A 149 -12.70 -1.41 5.51
C LEU A 149 -13.44 -2.73 5.70
N SER A 150 -13.68 -3.47 4.63
CA SER A 150 -14.18 -4.84 4.66
C SER A 150 -13.17 -5.82 4.07
N TRP A 151 -13.34 -7.11 4.37
CA TRP A 151 -12.54 -8.15 3.76
C TRP A 151 -13.35 -9.42 3.50
N HIS A 152 -12.92 -10.17 2.50
CA HIS A 152 -13.41 -11.50 2.16
C HIS A 152 -12.22 -12.40 1.81
N ARG A 153 -12.20 -13.60 2.40
CA ARG A 153 -11.20 -14.63 2.18
C ARG A 153 -11.73 -15.73 1.28
N ALA A 154 -10.92 -16.13 0.31
CA ALA A 154 -11.13 -17.28 -0.56
C ALA A 154 -9.87 -18.15 -0.61
N GLY A 155 -9.98 -19.31 -1.27
CA GLY A 155 -8.88 -20.27 -1.40
C GLY A 155 -8.83 -21.29 -0.27
N SER A 156 -7.96 -22.29 -0.44
CA SER A 156 -7.87 -23.48 0.42
C SER A 156 -6.61 -23.53 1.29
N TYR A 157 -5.67 -22.60 1.12
CA TYR A 157 -4.44 -22.63 1.90
C TYR A 157 -4.65 -22.20 3.35
N SER A 158 -4.09 -22.96 4.29
CA SER A 158 -4.22 -22.75 5.74
C SER A 158 -2.94 -23.10 6.49
N GLY A 159 -1.77 -22.78 5.92
CA GLY A 159 -0.47 -23.06 6.53
C GLY A 159 -0.14 -22.17 7.73
N PRO A 160 0.98 -22.43 8.42
CA PRO A 160 1.35 -21.73 9.64
C PRO A 160 1.73 -20.26 9.43
N ASN A 161 2.08 -19.88 8.19
CA ASN A 161 2.54 -18.55 7.79
C ASN A 161 1.42 -17.56 7.46
N VAL A 162 0.15 -17.96 7.58
CA VAL A 162 -0.97 -17.09 7.22
C VAL A 162 -1.33 -16.10 8.32
N PHE A 163 -1.72 -14.90 7.94
CA PHE A 163 -2.19 -13.89 8.88
C PHE A 163 -3.60 -14.23 9.40
N THR A 164 -3.76 -14.12 10.71
CA THR A 164 -5.03 -14.35 11.44
C THR A 164 -5.45 -13.15 12.28
N HIS A 165 -4.58 -12.16 12.42
CA HIS A 165 -4.81 -10.92 13.15
C HIS A 165 -4.26 -9.77 12.33
N MET A 166 -4.88 -8.60 12.48
CA MET A 166 -4.42 -7.38 11.84
C MET A 166 -4.59 -6.14 12.73
N ASN A 167 -3.75 -5.15 12.48
CA ASN A 167 -3.89 -3.77 12.94
C ASN A 167 -4.22 -2.90 11.73
N VAL A 168 -5.42 -2.33 11.69
CA VAL A 168 -5.83 -1.42 10.63
C VAL A 168 -5.49 0.00 11.04
N VAL A 169 -4.80 0.75 10.19
CA VAL A 169 -4.44 2.16 10.40
C VAL A 169 -4.99 2.98 9.25
N VAL A 170 -5.77 4.02 9.54
CA VAL A 170 -6.35 4.91 8.53
C VAL A 170 -5.80 6.32 8.70
N TYR A 171 -5.27 6.88 7.62
CA TYR A 171 -4.58 8.17 7.58
C TYR A 171 -5.51 9.33 7.17
N PHE A 172 -6.46 9.70 8.03
CA PHE A 172 -7.33 10.86 7.75
C PHE A 172 -6.57 12.19 7.84
N SER A 173 -7.07 13.23 7.17
CA SER A 173 -6.51 14.59 7.24
C SER A 173 -6.46 15.15 8.67
N GLY A 174 -7.46 14.81 9.50
CA GLY A 174 -7.54 15.22 10.91
C GLY A 174 -6.75 14.35 11.89
N GLY A 175 -6.01 13.35 11.43
CA GLY A 175 -5.25 12.44 12.29
C GLY A 175 -5.35 10.98 11.88
N LYS A 176 -4.50 10.14 12.49
CA LYS A 176 -4.54 8.69 12.29
C LYS A 176 -5.58 8.06 13.21
N GLN A 177 -6.29 7.05 12.72
CA GLN A 177 -7.11 6.17 13.55
C GLN A 177 -6.65 4.73 13.38
N GLN A 178 -6.75 3.93 14.44
CA GLN A 178 -6.30 2.55 14.43
C GLN A 178 -7.25 1.61 15.17
N LYS A 179 -7.42 0.40 14.65
CA LYS A 179 -8.23 -0.66 15.25
C LYS A 179 -7.59 -2.02 14.99
N ALA A 180 -7.56 -2.88 15.99
CA ALA A 180 -7.16 -4.28 15.83
C ALA A 180 -8.38 -5.15 15.49
N ALA A 181 -8.16 -6.23 14.74
CA ALA A 181 -9.19 -7.22 14.45
C ALA A 181 -8.61 -8.62 14.17
N THR A 182 -9.42 -9.64 14.45
CA THR A 182 -9.18 -10.99 13.94
C THR A 182 -9.53 -11.04 12.45
N LEU A 183 -8.61 -11.57 11.64
CA LEU A 183 -8.75 -11.73 10.20
C LEU A 183 -9.47 -13.06 9.88
N GLY A 184 -10.78 -13.09 10.15
CA GLY A 184 -11.67 -14.20 9.80
C GLY A 184 -12.00 -14.28 8.31
N PRO A 185 -12.84 -15.24 7.89
CA PRO A 185 -13.24 -15.41 6.48
C PRO A 185 -13.87 -14.16 5.87
N THR A 186 -14.64 -13.43 6.66
CA THR A 186 -15.21 -12.14 6.28
C THR A 186 -15.20 -11.21 7.48
N GLY A 187 -15.18 -9.91 7.25
CA GLY A 187 -15.44 -8.94 8.29
C GLY A 187 -15.40 -7.51 7.78
N GLN A 188 -15.67 -6.57 8.69
CA GLN A 188 -15.63 -5.15 8.39
C GLN A 188 -15.35 -4.33 9.63
N ILE A 189 -14.75 -3.15 9.43
CA ILE A 189 -14.47 -2.15 10.46
C ILE A 189 -14.80 -0.78 9.88
N THR A 190 -15.68 -0.05 10.57
CA THR A 190 -16.01 1.33 10.23
C THR A 190 -15.28 2.31 11.14
N PHE A 191 -14.80 3.41 10.57
CA PHE A 191 -14.10 4.50 11.26
C PHE A 191 -14.99 5.73 11.34
N VAL A 192 -14.96 6.42 12.48
CA VAL A 192 -15.78 7.62 12.73
C VAL A 192 -14.96 8.88 12.46
N PRO A 193 -15.55 9.99 11.98
CA PRO A 193 -14.86 11.27 11.97
C PRO A 193 -14.43 11.64 13.40
N SER A 194 -13.16 12.01 13.57
CA SER A 194 -12.77 12.78 14.75
C SER A 194 -13.57 14.09 14.71
N ALA A 195 -14.30 14.42 15.78
CA ALA A 195 -14.97 15.71 15.88
C ALA A 195 -13.91 16.82 15.74
N GLN A 196 -14.15 17.77 14.84
CA GLN A 196 -13.40 19.02 14.77
C GLN A 196 -13.80 19.94 15.92
#